data_AF-A0A2M7XPM7-F1
#
_entry.id   AF-A0A2M7XPM7-F1
#
_cell.length_a   1.000
_cell.length_b   1.000
_cell.length_c   1.000
_cell.angle_alpha   90.00
_cell.angle_beta   90.00
_cell.angle_gamma   90.00
#
_symmetry.space_group_name_H-M   'P 1'
#
loop_
_entity.id
_entity.type
_entity.pdbx_description
1 polymer ?
#
loop_
_entity_poly.entity_id
_entity_poly.type
_entity_poly.pdbx_seq_one_letter_code
_entity_poly.pdbx_strand_id
1 'polypeptide(L)' 'KVINPAIELAQKGFPVNYYLSQALGWLNAVAGEYPETVRVFGHNGNPPKPGEIFKQPDLARTLKRIRKYGPD' A
#
# COMPACT_ATOMS: atom_id res chain seq x y z
N LYS A 1 4.80 -15.57 13.90
CA LYS A 1 6.02 -15.57 13.04
C LYS A 1 5.69 -15.29 11.57
N VAL A 2 4.62 -15.88 11.02
CA VAL A 2 4.24 -15.78 9.59
C VAL A 2 3.93 -14.36 9.09
N ILE A 3 3.47 -13.44 9.95
CA ILE A 3 3.08 -12.08 9.53
C ILE A 3 4.25 -11.08 9.42
N ASN A 4 5.43 -11.42 9.95
CA ASN A 4 6.56 -10.49 9.97
C ASN A 4 7.03 -10.06 8.55
N PRO A 5 7.13 -10.97 7.55
CA PRO A 5 7.48 -10.57 6.19
C PRO A 5 6.50 -9.56 5.58
N ALA A 6 5.19 -9.72 5.86
CA ALA A 6 4.17 -8.78 5.37
C ALA A 6 4.31 -7.40 6.03
N ILE A 7 4.61 -7.34 7.34
CA ILE A 7 4.90 -6.08 8.03
C ILE A 7 6.13 -5.40 7.41
N GLU A 8 7.17 -6.16 7.09
CA GLU A 8 8.40 -5.63 6.51
C GLU A 8 8.17 -5.08 5.11
N LEU A 9 7.46 -5.81 4.24
CA LEU A 9 7.10 -5.33 2.89
C LEU A 9 6.23 -4.07 2.96
N ALA A 10 5.23 -4.02 3.84
CA ALA A 10 4.40 -2.84 4.00
C ALA A 10 5.19 -1.63 4.53
N GLN A 11 6.17 -1.84 5.42
CA GLN A 11 6.95 -0.77 6.02
C GLN A 11 8.11 -0.27 5.13
N LYS A 12 8.89 -1.19 4.57
CA LYS A 12 10.05 -0.87 3.72
C LYS A 12 9.65 -0.59 2.27
N GLY A 13 8.52 -1.14 1.85
CA GLY A 13 8.02 -1.09 0.49
C GLY A 13 8.65 -2.14 -0.42
N PHE A 14 8.09 -2.24 -1.62
CA PHE A 14 8.54 -3.13 -2.67
C PHE A 14 8.34 -2.47 -4.05
N PRO A 15 9.11 -2.87 -5.07
CA PRO A 15 8.92 -2.35 -6.43
C PRO A 15 7.57 -2.81 -6.98
N VAL A 16 6.80 -1.86 -7.50
CA VAL A 16 5.52 -2.15 -8.18
C VAL A 16 5.80 -2.93 -9.46
N ASN A 17 5.08 -4.03 -9.67
CA ASN A 17 5.12 -4.75 -10.92
C ASN A 17 4.10 -4.18 -11.92
N TYR A 18 4.17 -4.62 -13.18
CA TYR A 18 3.27 -4.17 -14.23
C TYR A 18 1.79 -4.33 -13.87
N TYR A 19 1.40 -5.50 -13.36
CA TYR A 19 0.00 -5.80 -13.04
C TYR A 19 -0.56 -4.92 -11.92
N LEU A 20 0.22 -4.67 -10.87
CA LEU A 20 -0.21 -3.80 -9.77
C LEU A 20 -0.34 -2.35 -10.22
N SER A 21 0.56 -1.86 -11.06
CA SER A 21 0.45 -0.50 -11.64
C SER A 21 -0.84 -0.35 -12.43
N GLN A 22 -1.15 -1.32 -13.30
CA GLN A 22 -2.41 -1.34 -14.07
C GLN A 22 -3.64 -1.41 -13.15
N ALA A 23 -3.59 -2.26 -12.11
CA ALA A 23 -4.67 -2.39 -11.15
C ALA A 23 -4.92 -1.13 -10.30
N LEU A 24 -3.96 -0.21 -10.22
CA LEU A 24 -4.07 1.07 -9.51
C LEU A 24 -4.35 2.26 -10.45
N GLY A 25 -4.50 2.04 -11.75
CA GLY A 25 -4.75 3.10 -12.73
C GLY A 25 -6.04 3.90 -12.48
N TRP A 26 -6.99 3.34 -11.73
CA TRP A 26 -8.25 3.99 -11.37
C TRP A 26 -8.11 5.12 -10.34
N LEU A 27 -6.96 5.25 -9.66
CA LEU A 27 -6.80 6.25 -8.59
C LEU A 27 -7.07 7.69 -9.05
N ASN A 28 -6.73 8.02 -10.30
CA ASN A 28 -6.99 9.35 -10.85
C ASN A 28 -8.49 9.65 -10.99
N ALA A 29 -9.31 8.63 -11.30
CA ALA A 29 -10.74 8.79 -11.47
C ALA A 29 -11.48 9.09 -10.15
N VAL A 30 -10.90 8.64 -9.03
CA VAL A 30 -11.50 8.79 -7.69
C VAL A 30 -10.88 9.92 -6.87
N ALA A 31 -9.88 10.62 -7.40
CA ALA A 31 -9.05 11.53 -6.62
C ALA A 31 -9.82 12.70 -5.99
N GLY A 32 -10.88 13.18 -6.67
CA GLY A 32 -11.72 14.25 -6.14
C GLY A 32 -12.64 13.82 -4.99
N GLU A 33 -13.10 12.56 -5.00
CA GLU A 33 -14.07 12.04 -4.03
C GLU A 33 -13.37 11.33 -2.85
N TYR A 34 -12.22 10.70 -3.09
CA TYR A 34 -11.51 9.87 -2.12
C TYR A 34 -10.04 10.27 -1.98
N PRO A 35 -9.74 11.46 -1.42
CA PRO A 35 -8.37 11.95 -1.28
C PRO A 35 -7.50 11.04 -0.41
N GLU A 36 -8.06 10.40 0.62
CA GLU A 36 -7.33 9.45 1.47
C GLU A 36 -6.94 8.17 0.71
N THR A 37 -7.80 7.67 -0.18
CA THR A 37 -7.47 6.53 -1.04
C THR A 37 -6.26 6.85 -1.92
N VAL A 38 -6.24 8.05 -2.51
CA VAL A 38 -5.08 8.50 -3.29
C VAL A 38 -3.84 8.67 -2.43
N ARG A 39 -3.95 9.17 -1.20
CA ARG A 39 -2.82 9.27 -0.27
C ARG A 39 -2.23 7.90 0.08
N VAL A 40 -3.07 6.88 0.26
CA VAL A 40 -2.64 5.54 0.69
C VAL A 40 -2.08 4.72 -0.46
N PHE A 41 -2.70 4.79 -1.65
CA PHE A 41 -2.35 3.93 -2.79
C PHE A 41 -1.53 4.63 -3.87
N GLY A 42 -1.51 5.97 -3.87
CA GLY A 42 -0.77 6.76 -4.84
C GLY A 42 0.70 6.99 -4.44
N HIS A 43 1.54 7.19 -5.45
CA HIS A 43 2.87 7.73 -5.32
C HIS A 43 2.83 9.22 -5.71
N ASN A 44 3.06 10.12 -4.74
CA ASN A 44 2.95 11.57 -4.94
C ASN A 44 1.62 11.99 -5.60
N GLY A 45 0.51 11.40 -5.15
CA GLY A 45 -0.83 11.72 -5.64
C GLY A 45 -1.26 11.06 -6.95
N ASN A 46 -0.40 10.21 -7.54
CA ASN A 46 -0.68 9.54 -8.81
C ASN A 46 -0.57 8.02 -8.67
N PRO A 47 -1.19 7.21 -9.54
CA PRO A 47 -0.93 5.77 -9.61
C PRO A 47 0.57 5.48 -9.72
N PRO A 48 1.11 4.54 -8.92
CA PRO A 48 2.52 4.20 -8.99
C PRO A 48 2.84 3.47 -10.30
N LYS A 49 4.01 3.76 -10.86
CA LYS A 49 4.54 3.14 -12.09
C LYS A 49 5.35 1.88 -11.77
N PRO A 50 5.52 0.96 -12.74
CA PRO A 50 6.37 -0.20 -12.55
C PRO A 50 7.79 0.20 -12.14
N GLY A 51 8.34 -0.48 -11.12
CA GLY A 51 9.65 -0.20 -10.54
C GLY A 51 9.65 0.83 -9.41
N GLU A 52 8.62 1.67 -9.27
CA GLU A 52 8.52 2.60 -8.14
C GLU A 52 8.29 1.84 -6.83
N ILE A 53 8.82 2.36 -5.73
CA ILE A 53 8.69 1.73 -4.42
C ILE A 53 7.33 2.10 -3.81
N PHE A 54 6.46 1.09 -3.68
CA PHE A 54 5.18 1.22 -3.03
C PHE A 54 5.30 0.88 -1.54
N LYS A 55 4.97 1.83 -0.68
CA LYS A 55 5.02 1.70 0.79
C LYS A 55 3.61 1.85 1.36
N GLN A 56 3.29 1.06 2.39
CA GLN A 56 1.99 1.07 3.05
C GLN A 56 2.18 1.16 4.58
N PRO A 57 2.63 2.31 5.11
CA PRO A 57 2.94 2.46 6.54
C PRO A 57 1.72 2.25 7.45
N ASP A 58 0.53 2.64 6.99
CA ASP A 58 -0.73 2.44 7.73
C ASP A 58 -1.08 0.94 7.82
N LEU A 59 -0.93 0.19 6.72
CA LEU A 59 -1.09 -1.26 6.73
C LEU A 59 -0.05 -1.93 7.63
N ALA A 60 1.21 -1.49 7.61
CA ALA A 60 2.24 -2.01 8.50
C ALA A 60 1.86 -1.82 9.99
N ARG A 61 1.24 -0.68 10.34
CA ARG A 61 0.73 -0.42 11.69
C ARG A 61 -0.39 -1.39 12.04
N THR A 62 -1.35 -1.62 11.13
CA THR A 62 -2.44 -2.59 11.30
C THR A 62 -1.91 -4.00 11.49
N LEU A 63 -1.00 -4.48 10.64
CA LEU A 63 -0.40 -5.81 10.74
C LEU A 63 0.41 -6.00 12.05
N LYS A 64 1.07 -4.94 12.54
CA LYS A 64 1.72 -4.95 13.86
C LYS A 64 0.73 -5.13 15.01
N ARG A 65 -0.47 -4.53 14.92
CA ARG A 65 -1.55 -4.73 15.88
C ARG A 65 -2.06 -6.17 15.82
N ILE A 66 -2.36 -6.69 14.62
CA ILE A 66 -2.80 -8.08 14.44
C ILE A 66 -1.78 -9.06 15.02
N ARG A 67 -0.50 -8.85 14.76
CA ARG A 67 0.57 -9.68 15.34
C ARG A 67 0.56 -9.67 16.88
N LYS A 68 0.22 -8.53 17.50
CA LYS A 68 0.25 -8.34 18.96
C LYS A 68 -1.00 -8.87 19.64
N TYR A 69 -2.16 -8.65 19.04
CA TYR A 69 -3.46 -8.86 19.68
C TYR A 69 -4.21 -10.10 19.16
N GLY A 70 -3.81 -10.65 18.02
CA GLY A 70 -4.56 -11.69 17.33
C GLY A 70 -5.38 -11.14 16.16
N PRO A 71 -6.03 -12.02 15.39
CA PRO A 71 -6.86 -11.64 14.25
C PRO A 71 -8.27 -11.18 14.64
N ASP A 72 -8.70 -11.44 15.88
CA ASP A 72 -10.01 -11.11 16.44
C ASP A 72 -9.96 -9.84 17.32
#